data_AF-A0A3D1SG97-F1
#
_entry.id   AF-A0A3D1SG97-F1
#
_cell.length_a   1.000
_cell.length_b   1.000
_cell.length_c   1.000
_cell.angle_alpha   90.00
_cell.angle_beta   90.00
_cell.angle_gamma   90.00
#
_symmetry.space_group_name_H-M   'P 1'
#
loop_
_entity.id
_entity.type
_entity.pdbx_description
1 polymer ?
#
loop_
_entity_poly.entity_id
_entity_poly.type
_entity_poly.pdbx_seq_one_letter_code
_entity_poly.pdbx_strand_id
1 'polypeptide(L)'
;MDRRTADAVMKCLEIEVDFYRELTIFLMKKHTKILADDINWLTDSLNDEQAYIMKSRSLEEKRLALFRGLGVEGKRLDELSEEAPEDYRPKIGMLSEQLSELVGNIKELNEQTTEIVKRKLDNQKEFVKRAGILEKPEVYDKNAAKVQSGQSSAQVIRQV
;
A
#
# COMPACT_ATOMS: atom_id res chain seq x y z
N MET A 1 -19.37 29.70 0.44
CA MET A 1 -18.07 29.76 -0.26
C MET A 1 -18.16 30.69 -1.48
N ASP A 2 -17.11 31.44 -1.83
CA ASP A 2 -17.10 32.25 -3.06
C ASP A 2 -16.71 31.43 -4.31
N ARG A 3 -16.92 31.99 -5.51
CA ARG A 3 -16.64 31.30 -6.80
C ARG A 3 -15.17 30.96 -7.02
N ARG A 4 -14.23 31.82 -6.62
CA ARG A 4 -12.79 31.56 -6.77
C ARG A 4 -12.38 30.38 -5.89
N THR A 5 -12.90 30.36 -4.66
CA THR A 5 -12.68 29.27 -3.72
C THR A 5 -13.29 27.95 -4.24
N ALA A 6 -14.52 27.99 -4.77
CA ALA A 6 -15.18 26.82 -5.33
C ALA A 6 -14.43 26.24 -6.55
N ASP A 7 -13.95 27.09 -7.46
CA ASP A 7 -13.13 26.67 -8.62
C ASP A 7 -11.82 26.00 -8.19
N ALA A 8 -11.13 26.56 -7.18
CA ALA A 8 -9.90 25.98 -6.66
C ALA A 8 -10.14 24.62 -5.98
N VAL A 9 -11.21 24.49 -5.19
CA VAL A 9 -11.60 23.20 -4.57
C VAL A 9 -11.93 22.18 -5.65
N MET A 10 -12.74 22.54 -6.65
CA MET A 10 -13.12 21.66 -7.75
C MET A 10 -11.89 21.12 -8.49
N LYS A 11 -10.95 21.99 -8.88
CA LYS A 11 -9.70 21.57 -9.54
C LYS A 11 -8.84 20.66 -8.68
N CYS A 12 -8.78 20.92 -7.38
CA CYS A 12 -8.08 20.06 -6.44
C CYS A 12 -8.69 18.66 -6.42
N LEU A 13 -10.03 18.57 -6.33
CA LEU A 13 -10.74 17.30 -6.31
C LEU A 13 -10.61 16.54 -7.64
N GLU A 14 -10.61 17.22 -8.78
CA GLU A 14 -10.38 16.58 -10.09
C GLU A 14 -9.01 15.90 -10.15
N ILE A 15 -7.95 16.59 -9.71
CA ILE A 15 -6.59 16.04 -9.66
C ILE A 15 -6.53 14.82 -8.73
N GLU A 16 -7.17 14.89 -7.56
CA GLU A 16 -7.19 13.78 -6.62
C GLU A 16 -7.96 12.58 -7.18
N VAL A 17 -9.14 12.79 -7.75
CA VAL A 17 -9.95 11.73 -8.37
C VAL A 17 -9.17 11.01 -9.46
N ASP A 18 -8.52 11.74 -10.36
CA ASP A 18 -7.74 11.14 -11.45
C ASP A 18 -6.54 10.34 -10.90
N PHE A 19 -5.84 10.88 -9.91
CA PHE A 19 -4.76 10.16 -9.25
C PHE A 19 -5.25 8.87 -8.56
N TYR A 20 -6.33 8.92 -7.79
CA TYR A 20 -6.84 7.74 -7.08
C TYR A 20 -7.45 6.70 -8.02
N ARG A 21 -7.94 7.09 -9.21
CA ARG A 21 -8.27 6.14 -10.29
C ARG A 21 -7.04 5.39 -10.78
N GLU A 22 -5.96 6.11 -11.10
CA GLU A 22 -4.70 5.48 -11.53
C GLU A 22 -4.14 4.53 -10.45
N LEU A 23 -4.15 4.96 -9.19
CA LEU A 23 -3.72 4.15 -8.07
C LEU A 23 -4.58 2.89 -7.91
N THR A 24 -5.91 3.01 -8.06
CA THR A 24 -6.81 1.85 -8.00
C THR A 24 -6.45 0.81 -9.07
N ILE A 25 -6.21 1.25 -10.32
CA ILE A 25 -5.79 0.35 -11.41
C ILE A 25 -4.48 -0.36 -11.07
N PHE A 26 -3.48 0.38 -10.55
CA PHE A 26 -2.22 -0.20 -10.11
C PHE A 26 -2.41 -1.25 -9.01
N LEU A 27 -3.20 -0.95 -7.97
CA LEU A 27 -3.45 -1.86 -6.87
C LEU A 27 -4.23 -3.10 -7.30
N MET A 28 -5.19 -2.97 -8.21
CA MET A 28 -5.90 -4.12 -8.79
C MET A 28 -4.92 -5.03 -9.54
N LYS A 29 -4.01 -4.44 -10.33
CA LYS A 29 -2.97 -5.20 -11.02
C LYS A 29 -2.05 -5.90 -10.01
N LYS A 30 -1.61 -5.21 -8.96
CA LYS A 30 -0.78 -5.79 -7.88
C LYS A 30 -1.50 -6.97 -7.21
N HIS A 31 -2.79 -6.84 -6.92
CA HIS A 31 -3.61 -7.91 -6.36
C HIS A 31 -3.62 -9.15 -7.27
N THR A 32 -3.89 -8.98 -8.58
CA THR A 32 -3.86 -10.10 -9.54
C THR A 32 -2.47 -10.75 -9.62
N LYS A 33 -1.41 -9.97 -9.52
CA LYS A 33 -0.03 -10.47 -9.57
C LYS A 33 0.37 -11.23 -8.30
N ILE A 34 -0.14 -10.84 -7.13
CA ILE A 34 -0.04 -11.61 -5.89
C ILE A 34 -0.77 -12.94 -6.00
N LEU A 35 -1.98 -12.95 -6.56
CA LEU A 35 -2.72 -14.20 -6.78
C LEU A 35 -1.93 -15.18 -7.65
N ALA A 36 -1.27 -14.67 -8.71
CA ALA A 36 -0.46 -15.44 -9.64
C ALA A 36 0.96 -15.79 -9.15
N ASP A 37 1.35 -15.39 -7.93
CA ASP A 37 2.72 -15.57 -7.40
C ASP A 37 3.82 -15.01 -8.32
N ASP A 38 3.52 -13.93 -9.05
CA ASP A 38 4.45 -13.27 -9.98
C ASP A 38 5.45 -12.37 -9.22
N ILE A 39 6.41 -13.01 -8.55
CA ILE A 39 7.40 -12.33 -7.68
C ILE A 39 8.27 -11.34 -8.46
N ASN A 40 8.58 -11.62 -9.73
CA ASN A 40 9.38 -10.73 -10.57
C ASN A 40 8.66 -9.41 -10.78
N TRP A 41 7.38 -9.46 -11.22
CA TRP A 41 6.59 -8.24 -11.38
C TRP A 41 6.44 -7.48 -10.06
N LEU A 42 6.19 -8.20 -8.95
CA LEU A 42 6.04 -7.57 -7.64
C LEU A 42 7.31 -6.82 -7.22
N THR A 43 8.48 -7.41 -7.46
CA THR A 43 9.77 -6.79 -7.16
C THR A 43 10.00 -5.55 -8.02
N ASP A 44 9.75 -5.65 -9.34
CA ASP A 44 9.92 -4.53 -10.26
C ASP A 44 8.97 -3.37 -9.95
N SER A 45 7.75 -3.68 -9.48
CA SER A 45 6.71 -2.69 -9.18
C SER A 45 6.92 -1.88 -7.89
N LEU A 46 7.92 -2.22 -7.06
CA LEU A 46 8.15 -1.55 -5.76
C LEU A 46 8.44 -0.06 -5.91
N ASN A 47 9.19 0.33 -6.94
CA ASN A 47 9.50 1.73 -7.20
C ASN A 47 8.25 2.52 -7.62
N ASP A 48 7.38 1.91 -8.44
CA ASP A 48 6.12 2.51 -8.85
C ASP A 48 5.20 2.72 -7.65
N GLU A 49 5.08 1.70 -6.78
CA GLU A 49 4.30 1.80 -5.55
C GLU A 49 4.81 2.91 -4.63
N GLN A 50 6.14 3.01 -4.47
CA GLN A 50 6.75 4.08 -3.69
C GLN A 50 6.44 5.46 -4.30
N ALA A 51 6.46 5.59 -5.63
CA ALA A 51 6.09 6.82 -6.31
C ALA A 51 4.61 7.20 -6.07
N TYR A 52 3.70 6.22 -6.10
CA TYR A 52 2.29 6.44 -5.74
C TYR A 52 2.13 6.91 -4.30
N ILE A 53 2.82 6.29 -3.34
CA ILE A 53 2.78 6.70 -1.92
C ILE A 53 3.27 8.14 -1.76
N MET A 54 4.38 8.50 -2.40
CA MET A 54 4.91 9.86 -2.35
C MET A 54 3.97 10.88 -3.00
N LYS A 55 3.37 10.56 -4.14
CA LYS A 55 2.40 11.43 -4.83
C LYS A 55 1.13 11.61 -4.01
N SER A 56 0.60 10.55 -3.40
CA SER A 56 -0.56 10.62 -2.50
C SER A 56 -0.32 11.58 -1.32
N ARG A 57 0.83 11.45 -0.65
CA ARG A 57 1.22 12.36 0.45
C ARG A 57 1.35 13.81 -0.03
N SER A 58 1.99 14.02 -1.17
CA SER A 58 2.16 15.36 -1.74
C SER A 58 0.83 16.02 -2.09
N LEU A 59 -0.14 15.25 -2.62
CA LEU A 59 -1.48 15.76 -2.93
C LEU A 59 -2.24 16.12 -1.65
N GLU A 60 -2.18 15.27 -0.63
CA GLU A 60 -2.80 15.54 0.68
C GLU A 60 -2.25 16.83 1.31
N GLU A 61 -0.92 16.99 1.33
CA GLU A 61 -0.26 18.19 1.85
C GLU A 61 -0.69 19.45 1.09
N LYS A 62 -0.75 19.37 -0.25
CA LYS A 62 -1.21 20.47 -1.11
C LYS A 62 -2.67 20.81 -0.87
N ARG A 63 -3.54 19.81 -0.71
CA ARG A 63 -4.96 20.01 -0.40
C ARG A 63 -5.12 20.72 0.94
N LEU A 64 -4.44 20.24 1.99
CA LEU A 64 -4.49 20.84 3.33
C LEU A 64 -3.99 22.30 3.31
N ALA A 65 -2.88 22.57 2.61
CA ALA A 65 -2.35 23.92 2.46
C ALA A 65 -3.32 24.84 1.68
N LEU A 66 -3.91 24.34 0.59
CA LEU A 66 -4.91 25.06 -0.19
C LEU A 66 -6.14 25.39 0.66
N PHE A 67 -6.67 24.41 1.38
CA PHE A 67 -7.89 24.57 2.19
C PHE A 67 -7.66 25.57 3.34
N ARG A 68 -6.47 25.54 3.96
CA ARG A 68 -6.03 26.55 4.93
C ARG A 68 -5.99 27.94 4.31
N GLY A 69 -5.35 28.08 3.13
CA GLY A 69 -5.24 29.36 2.42
C GLY A 69 -6.58 29.93 1.94
N LEU A 70 -7.57 29.06 1.73
CA LEU A 70 -8.93 29.41 1.33
C LEU A 70 -9.89 29.62 2.51
N GLY A 71 -9.45 29.37 3.76
CA GLY A 71 -10.30 29.49 4.94
C GLY A 71 -11.39 28.41 5.06
N VAL A 72 -11.19 27.27 4.41
CA VAL A 72 -12.11 26.12 4.42
C VAL A 72 -11.49 24.86 5.07
N GLU A 73 -10.41 25.04 5.83
CA GLU A 73 -9.78 23.97 6.61
C GLU A 73 -10.79 23.33 7.57
N GLY A 74 -10.71 22.01 7.73
CA GLY A 74 -11.56 21.24 8.64
C GLY A 74 -12.96 20.94 8.12
N LYS A 75 -13.36 21.52 6.98
CA LYS A 75 -14.65 21.21 6.35
C LYS A 75 -14.63 19.84 5.68
N ARG A 76 -15.76 19.14 5.77
CA ARG A 76 -15.99 17.89 5.06
C ARG A 76 -16.35 18.18 3.59
N LEU A 77 -16.09 17.20 2.72
CA LEU A 77 -16.29 17.35 1.28
C LEU A 77 -17.76 17.56 0.87
N ASP A 78 -18.70 17.03 1.66
CA ASP A 78 -20.14 17.26 1.51
C ASP A 78 -20.53 18.69 1.92
N GLU A 79 -20.01 19.18 3.05
CA GLU A 79 -20.20 20.58 3.48
C GLU A 79 -19.67 21.57 2.43
N LEU A 80 -18.52 21.28 1.82
CA LEU A 80 -17.96 22.10 0.74
C LEU A 80 -18.87 22.16 -0.49
N SER A 81 -19.57 21.06 -0.81
CA SER A 81 -20.54 21.03 -1.91
C SER A 81 -21.76 21.90 -1.61
N GLU A 82 -22.33 21.77 -0.40
CA GLU A 82 -23.51 22.52 0.01
C GLU A 82 -23.28 24.04 0.02
N GLU A 83 -22.10 24.46 0.49
CA GLU A 83 -21.70 25.87 0.54
C GLU A 83 -21.23 26.45 -0.79
N ALA A 84 -21.08 25.61 -1.82
CA ALA A 84 -20.65 26.04 -3.14
C ALA A 84 -21.74 26.85 -3.85
N PRO A 85 -21.34 27.77 -4.76
CA PRO A 85 -22.27 28.38 -5.69
C PRO A 85 -23.06 27.31 -6.48
N GLU A 86 -24.32 27.61 -6.83
CA GLU A 86 -25.25 26.67 -7.49
C GLU A 86 -24.68 26.00 -8.75
N ASP A 87 -23.85 26.72 -9.51
CA ASP A 87 -23.18 26.23 -10.72
C ASP A 87 -22.04 25.24 -10.43
N TYR A 88 -21.45 25.25 -9.23
CA TYR A 88 -20.35 24.37 -8.83
C TYR A 88 -20.81 23.18 -7.98
N ARG A 89 -21.92 23.34 -7.23
CA ARG A 89 -22.45 22.32 -6.30
C ARG A 89 -22.58 20.92 -6.94
N PRO A 90 -23.17 20.73 -8.14
CA PRO A 90 -23.31 19.40 -8.72
C PRO A 90 -21.95 18.73 -9.00
N LYS A 91 -20.99 19.50 -9.51
CA LYS A 91 -19.68 18.97 -9.90
C LYS A 91 -18.82 18.66 -8.68
N ILE A 92 -18.80 19.54 -7.68
CA ILE A 92 -18.10 19.30 -6.41
C ILE A 92 -18.71 18.07 -5.70
N GLY A 93 -20.04 17.98 -5.61
CA GLY A 93 -20.71 16.82 -5.02
C GLY A 93 -20.33 15.50 -5.70
N MET A 94 -20.38 15.45 -7.03
CA MET A 94 -19.97 14.27 -7.81
C MET A 94 -18.50 13.90 -7.57
N LEU A 95 -17.58 14.87 -7.55
CA LEU A 95 -16.16 14.59 -7.30
C LEU A 95 -15.91 14.10 -5.87
N SER A 96 -16.59 14.67 -4.89
CA SER A 96 -16.53 14.25 -3.48
C SER A 96 -17.00 12.79 -3.30
N GLU A 97 -18.08 12.41 -3.96
CA GLU A 97 -18.60 11.04 -3.95
C GLU A 97 -17.60 10.08 -4.62
N GLN A 98 -17.11 10.41 -5.82
CA GLN A 98 -16.11 9.63 -6.54
C GLN A 98 -14.84 9.41 -5.71
N LEU A 99 -14.35 10.46 -5.06
CA LEU A 99 -13.16 10.36 -4.22
C LEU A 99 -13.40 9.45 -3.01
N SER A 100 -14.57 9.56 -2.38
CA SER A 100 -14.96 8.72 -1.24
C SER A 100 -15.06 7.25 -1.63
N GLU A 101 -15.66 6.96 -2.78
CA GLU A 101 -15.76 5.61 -3.34
C GLU A 101 -14.37 5.03 -3.67
N LEU A 102 -13.52 5.78 -4.37
CA LEU A 102 -12.17 5.34 -4.73
C LEU A 102 -11.33 5.01 -3.49
N VAL A 103 -11.35 5.88 -2.47
CA VAL A 103 -10.63 5.64 -1.22
C VAL A 103 -11.20 4.44 -0.46
N GLY A 104 -12.53 4.26 -0.46
CA GLY A 104 -13.19 3.09 0.10
C GLY A 104 -12.73 1.79 -0.58
N ASN A 105 -12.81 1.75 -1.92
CA ASN A 105 -12.40 0.61 -2.73
C ASN A 105 -10.91 0.26 -2.53
N ILE A 106 -10.04 1.27 -2.46
CA ILE A 106 -8.61 1.07 -2.20
C ILE A 106 -8.38 0.42 -0.82
N LYS A 107 -9.11 0.86 0.22
CA LYS A 107 -9.00 0.27 1.56
C LYS A 107 -9.42 -1.19 1.55
N GLU A 108 -10.60 -1.48 0.98
CA GLU A 108 -11.11 -2.85 0.89
C GLU A 108 -10.16 -3.76 0.10
N LEU A 109 -9.71 -3.30 -1.07
CA LEU A 109 -8.77 -4.06 -1.90
C LEU A 109 -7.46 -4.35 -1.16
N ASN A 110 -6.93 -3.38 -0.41
CA ASN A 110 -5.72 -3.56 0.37
C ASN A 110 -5.91 -4.55 1.54
N GLU A 111 -7.05 -4.52 2.22
CA GLU A 111 -7.40 -5.48 3.27
C GLU A 111 -7.46 -6.90 2.71
N GLN A 112 -8.20 -7.10 1.61
CA GLN A 112 -8.30 -8.39 0.92
C GLN A 112 -6.92 -8.89 0.44
N THR A 113 -6.13 -8.02 -0.18
CA THR A 113 -4.78 -8.35 -0.65
C THR A 113 -3.87 -8.76 0.49
N THR A 114 -3.91 -8.02 1.60
CA THR A 114 -3.11 -8.32 2.79
C THR A 114 -3.47 -9.67 3.38
N GLU A 115 -4.76 -10.00 3.43
CA GLU A 115 -5.22 -11.29 3.92
C GLU A 115 -4.71 -12.45 3.04
N ILE A 116 -4.77 -12.29 1.72
CA ILE A 116 -4.26 -13.29 0.76
C ILE A 116 -2.76 -13.50 0.94
N VAL A 117 -1.98 -12.42 1.06
CA VAL A 117 -0.53 -12.50 1.28
C VAL A 117 -0.23 -13.25 2.58
N LYS A 118 -0.93 -12.94 3.69
CA LYS A 118 -0.78 -13.65 4.96
C LYS A 118 -1.04 -15.15 4.80
N ARG A 119 -2.18 -15.52 4.22
CA ARG A 119 -2.53 -16.94 4.00
C ARG A 119 -1.48 -17.67 3.14
N LYS A 120 -0.97 -17.03 2.08
CA LYS A 120 0.09 -17.59 1.24
C LYS A 120 1.39 -17.81 2.01
N LEU A 121 1.82 -16.82 2.81
CA LEU A 121 3.03 -16.93 3.64
C LEU A 121 2.89 -18.00 4.74
N ASP A 122 1.73 -18.10 5.38
CA ASP A 122 1.48 -19.13 6.39
C ASP A 122 1.55 -20.55 5.79
N ASN A 123 0.98 -20.74 4.60
CA ASN A 123 1.09 -22.01 3.86
C ASN A 123 2.55 -22.34 3.49
N GLN A 124 3.32 -21.36 3.02
CA GLN A 124 4.74 -21.54 2.71
C GLN A 124 5.55 -21.91 3.97
N LYS A 125 5.28 -21.24 5.10
CA LYS A 125 5.92 -21.53 6.38
C LYS A 125 5.65 -22.95 6.86
N GLU A 126 4.40 -23.40 6.76
CA GLU A 126 4.02 -24.77 7.12
C GLU A 126 4.64 -25.81 6.18
N PHE A 127 4.70 -25.53 4.88
CA PHE A 127 5.39 -26.39 3.92
C PHE A 127 6.88 -26.56 4.25
N VAL A 128 7.58 -25.44 4.48
CA VAL A 128 9.00 -25.44 4.84
C VAL A 128 9.26 -26.21 6.13
N LYS A 129 8.38 -26.08 7.12
CA LYS A 129 8.44 -26.82 8.39
C LYS A 129 8.27 -28.33 8.16
N ARG A 130 7.25 -28.76 7.40
CA ARG A 130 7.00 -30.18 7.12
C ARG A 130 8.09 -30.83 6.29
N ALA A 131 8.70 -30.07 5.38
CA ALA A 131 9.77 -30.56 4.53
C ALA A 131 11.13 -30.64 5.24
N GLY A 132 11.23 -30.21 6.51
CA GLY A 132 12.50 -30.22 7.26
C GLY A 132 13.57 -29.30 6.66
N ILE A 133 13.20 -28.39 5.74
CA ILE A 133 14.16 -27.56 4.98
C ILE A 133 14.96 -26.64 5.91
N LEU A 134 14.36 -26.21 7.02
CA LEU A 134 15.02 -25.38 8.04
C LEU A 134 15.66 -26.20 9.16
N GLU A 135 15.46 -27.52 9.19
CA GLU A 135 16.13 -28.38 10.17
C GLU A 135 17.58 -28.54 9.73
N LYS A 136 18.52 -28.02 10.54
CA LYS A 136 19.94 -28.23 10.28
C LYS A 136 20.23 -29.73 10.41
N PRO A 137 20.95 -30.35 9.46
CA PRO A 137 21.37 -31.73 9.62
C PRO A 137 22.18 -31.86 10.91
N GLU A 138 21.93 -32.94 11.65
CA GLU A 138 22.72 -33.26 12.82
C GLU A 138 24.13 -33.60 12.37
N VAL A 139 25.09 -32.76 12.75
CA VAL A 139 26.51 -32.98 12.44
C VAL A 139 27.13 -33.72 13.62
N TYR A 140 27.74 -34.87 13.34
CA TYR A 140 28.47 -35.68 14.30
C TYR A 140 29.97 -35.49 14.12
N ASP A 141 30.73 -35.49 15.21
CA ASP A 141 32.18 -35.49 15.15
C ASP A 141 32.74 -36.90 14.80
N LYS A 142 34.08 -36.99 14.67
CA LYS A 142 34.79 -38.24 14.38
C LYS A 142 34.61 -39.35 15.43
N ASN A 143 34.07 -39.01 16.60
CA ASN A 143 33.78 -39.94 17.70
C ASN A 143 32.27 -40.27 17.78
N ALA A 144 31.49 -39.90 16.76
CA ALA A 144 30.04 -40.03 16.71
C ALA A 144 29.29 -39.26 17.82
N ALA A 145 29.91 -38.21 18.39
CA ALA A 145 29.24 -37.31 19.31
C ALA A 145 28.52 -36.18 18.55
N LYS A 146 27.28 -35.87 18.95
CA LYS A 146 26.47 -34.81 18.34
C LYS A 146 27.07 -33.44 18.62
N VAL A 147 27.41 -32.68 17.59
CA VAL A 147 27.95 -31.32 17.73
C VAL A 147 26.79 -30.36 17.97
N GLN A 148 26.71 -29.76 19.17
CA GLN A 148 25.70 -28.72 19.45
C GLN A 148 25.94 -27.51 18.54
N SER A 149 24.91 -27.15 17.77
CA SER A 149 24.93 -26.10 16.75
C SER A 149 25.07 -24.71 17.37
N GLY A 150 26.29 -24.32 17.73
CA GLY A 150 26.63 -22.99 18.22
C GLY A 150 28.05 -22.52 17.89
N GLN A 151 28.92 -23.41 17.37
CA GLN A 151 30.27 -23.05 16.96
C GLN A 151 30.40 -23.09 15.44
N SER A 152 30.76 -21.94 14.87
CA SER A 152 31.01 -21.77 13.44
C SER A 152 32.01 -22.82 12.94
N SER A 153 31.75 -23.40 11.77
CA SER A 153 32.58 -24.41 11.09
C SER A 153 34.05 -23.99 10.94
N ALA A 154 34.34 -22.69 11.02
CA ALA A 154 35.69 -22.13 11.01
C ALA A 154 36.51 -22.42 12.28
N GLN A 155 35.89 -22.78 13.41
CA GLN A 155 36.60 -23.07 14.66
C GLN A 155 37.08 -24.53 14.75
N VAL A 156 36.41 -25.46 14.06
CA VAL A 156 36.74 -26.90 14.13
C VAL A 156 37.99 -27.25 13.30
N ILE A 157 38.28 -26.50 12.23
CA ILE A 157 39.42 -26.77 11.33
C ILE A 157 40.77 -26.31 11.94
N ARG A 158 40.76 -25.47 12.99
CA ARG A 158 41.99 -24.96 13.63
C ARG A 158 42.55 -25.83 14.75
N GLN A 159 41.96 -26.98 15.05
CA GLN A 159 42.43 -27.91 16.09
C GLN A 159 42.97 -29.24 15.54
N VAL A 160 43.38 -29.28 14.27
CA VAL A 160 44.14 -30.41 13.69
C VAL A 160 45.63 -30.12 13.75
#